data_AF-A0A966YG66-F1
#
_entry.id   AF-A0A966YG66-F1
#
_cell.length_a   1.000
_cell.length_b   1.000
_cell.length_c   1.000
_cell.angle_alpha   90.00
_cell.angle_beta   90.00
_cell.angle_gamma   90.00
#
_symmetry.space_group_name_H-M   'P 1'
#
loop_
_entity.id
_entity.type
_entity.pdbx_description
1 polymer ?
#
loop_
_entity_poly.entity_id
_entity_poly.type
_entity_poly.pdbx_seq_one_letter_code
_entity_poly.pdbx_strand_id
1 'polypeptide(L)'
;PEVARQAVRVADLRGQGIGDYGTLKVHGFAGPNPPAVAELFFQDRPMSLARWPNEGFRGLKKVVNATTLLPDTDRTKQWQNEADPWVFAYWHHDWAELFEPLTGIAAETGALLRSETVKPQYGITANRARWYAANLLCELDAPGEYYLDRKAGRLYFWPPGGASADLATTVLSMGEGVLRAADVSHVRFQGFTLEACRGTAVRITGGNDCQLVGCTIRNIGHSAVSVSGGQRHTVYGCDIHDCGTGGIGMAGGDRKTLTPASHTAENNHVFRYSRRARTYRAGISVSGVGNRIVRNLIHHGPHLAISAGGNDHLVAGNEVHNVVAESGDAGAYYVGRDWTQRGNVLRGNYWHDIVGETGFGGMTIYLDDM
;
A
#
# COMPACT_ATOMS: atom_id res chain seq x y z
N PRO A 1 -13.82 3.74 23.42
CA PRO A 1 -13.76 5.00 24.20
C PRO A 1 -15.15 5.52 24.56
N GLU A 2 -15.30 6.32 25.62
CA GLU A 2 -16.60 6.93 25.98
C GLU A 2 -17.14 7.81 24.87
N VAL A 3 -16.29 8.67 24.29
CA VAL A 3 -16.60 9.56 23.17
C VAL A 3 -17.17 8.83 21.95
N ALA A 4 -16.83 7.55 21.77
CA ALA A 4 -17.24 6.73 20.64
C ALA A 4 -18.63 6.11 20.81
N ARG A 5 -19.14 5.95 22.05
CA ARG A 5 -20.31 5.09 22.34
C ARG A 5 -21.59 5.53 21.64
N GLN A 6 -21.77 6.83 21.40
CA GLN A 6 -22.97 7.36 20.74
C GLN A 6 -22.85 7.35 19.21
N ALA A 7 -21.62 7.37 18.69
CA ALA A 7 -21.36 7.49 17.26
C ALA A 7 -21.08 6.14 16.58
N VAL A 8 -20.48 5.19 17.29
CA VAL A 8 -20.14 3.88 16.74
C VAL A 8 -21.39 3.09 16.36
N ARG A 9 -21.31 2.45 15.20
CA ARG A 9 -22.29 1.51 14.65
C ARG A 9 -21.66 0.12 14.67
N VAL A 10 -22.48 -0.89 14.96
CA VAL A 10 -22.02 -2.27 15.07
C VAL A 10 -22.79 -3.14 14.09
N ALA A 11 -22.07 -3.85 13.22
CA ALA A 11 -22.65 -4.86 12.34
C ALA A 11 -22.26 -6.26 12.83
N ASP A 12 -23.25 -7.14 12.95
CA ASP A 12 -23.04 -8.57 13.18
C ASP A 12 -22.75 -9.24 11.83
N LEU A 13 -21.46 -9.43 11.54
CA LEU A 13 -21.01 -10.02 10.28
C LEU A 13 -21.27 -11.53 10.27
N ARG A 14 -21.03 -12.20 11.41
CA ARG A 14 -21.28 -13.64 11.52
C ARG A 14 -22.76 -13.96 11.32
N GLY A 15 -23.65 -13.17 11.92
CA GLY A 15 -25.10 -13.30 11.72
C GLY A 15 -25.53 -13.10 10.25
N GLN A 16 -24.74 -12.38 9.46
CA GLN A 16 -24.93 -12.17 8.03
C GLN A 16 -24.23 -13.22 7.14
N GLY A 17 -23.65 -14.28 7.72
CA GLY A 17 -22.95 -15.34 6.99
C GLY A 17 -21.55 -14.94 6.51
N ILE A 18 -21.02 -13.80 6.94
CA ILE A 18 -19.67 -13.35 6.63
C ILE A 18 -18.73 -13.94 7.69
N GLY A 19 -17.75 -14.75 7.26
CA GLY A 19 -16.83 -15.45 8.17
C GLY A 19 -15.35 -15.35 7.81
N ASP A 20 -15.01 -14.98 6.57
CA ASP A 20 -13.63 -14.80 6.13
C ASP A 20 -13.26 -13.31 6.10
N TYR A 21 -12.58 -12.87 7.16
CA TYR A 21 -12.09 -11.50 7.29
C TYR A 21 -10.66 -11.32 6.81
N GLY A 22 -10.03 -12.39 6.30
CA GLY A 22 -8.58 -12.48 6.16
C GLY A 22 -7.85 -12.48 7.50
N THR A 23 -6.52 -12.56 7.44
CA THR A 23 -5.65 -12.56 8.62
C THR A 23 -4.61 -11.47 8.47
N LEU A 24 -4.43 -10.64 9.50
CA LEU A 24 -3.33 -9.69 9.54
C LEU A 24 -2.01 -10.48 9.52
N LYS A 25 -1.10 -10.07 8.65
CA LYS A 25 0.19 -10.73 8.43
C LYS A 25 1.28 -9.68 8.40
N VAL A 26 2.46 -10.07 8.89
CA VAL A 26 3.65 -9.23 8.83
C VAL A 26 3.94 -8.86 7.37
N HIS A 27 4.16 -7.59 7.10
CA HIS A 27 4.49 -7.07 5.77
C HIS A 27 5.23 -5.75 5.83
N GLY A 28 5.74 -5.30 4.69
CA GLY A 28 6.57 -4.09 4.56
C GLY A 28 7.74 -4.33 3.62
N PHE A 29 8.86 -3.67 3.90
CA PHE A 29 10.08 -3.70 3.10
C PHE A 29 10.68 -5.09 2.90
N ALA A 30 10.97 -5.81 4.00
CA ALA A 30 11.79 -7.03 4.00
C ALA A 30 11.01 -8.32 3.69
N GLY A 31 9.81 -8.25 3.09
CA GLY A 31 8.94 -9.42 2.97
C GLY A 31 7.85 -9.32 1.91
N PRO A 32 7.09 -10.42 1.73
CA PRO A 32 5.94 -10.41 0.84
C PRO A 32 4.89 -9.43 1.34
N ASN A 33 4.10 -8.91 0.40
CA ASN A 33 2.93 -8.10 0.73
C ASN A 33 1.68 -8.96 0.53
N PRO A 34 1.10 -9.50 1.61
CA PRO A 34 -0.08 -10.34 1.52
C PRO A 34 -1.31 -9.50 1.14
N PRO A 35 -2.38 -10.15 0.63
CA PRO A 35 -3.68 -9.52 0.52
C PRO A 35 -4.09 -8.83 1.83
N ALA A 36 -4.89 -7.78 1.71
CA ALA A 36 -5.45 -7.13 2.88
C ALA A 36 -6.35 -8.09 3.66
N VAL A 37 -6.54 -7.77 4.93
CA VAL A 37 -7.76 -8.17 5.62
C VAL A 37 -8.96 -7.44 5.02
N ALA A 38 -10.17 -7.81 5.43
CA ALA A 38 -11.36 -7.06 5.08
C ALA A 38 -11.18 -5.58 5.48
N GLU A 39 -11.25 -4.70 4.48
CA GLU A 39 -11.18 -3.25 4.61
C GLU A 39 -12.58 -2.67 4.50
N LEU A 40 -12.85 -1.66 5.31
CA LEU A 40 -14.10 -0.92 5.27
C LEU A 40 -13.97 0.31 4.38
N PHE A 41 -14.96 0.53 3.53
CA PHE A 41 -15.10 1.71 2.70
C PHE A 41 -16.43 2.37 2.99
N PHE A 42 -16.44 3.70 2.99
CA PHE A 42 -17.63 4.49 3.22
C PHE A 42 -17.62 5.69 2.29
N GLN A 43 -18.70 5.88 1.53
CA GLN A 43 -18.81 6.93 0.50
C GLN A 43 -17.58 6.91 -0.42
N ASP A 44 -17.24 5.72 -0.91
CA ASP A 44 -16.14 5.46 -1.83
C ASP A 44 -14.73 5.75 -1.30
N ARG A 45 -14.56 5.98 0.01
CA ARG A 45 -13.25 6.22 0.63
C ARG A 45 -12.86 5.08 1.55
N PRO A 46 -11.57 4.71 1.63
CA PRO A 46 -11.08 3.75 2.61
C PRO A 46 -11.16 4.35 4.01
N MET A 47 -11.73 3.57 4.93
CA MET A 47 -11.71 3.88 6.36
C MET A 47 -10.42 3.36 6.99
N SER A 48 -10.05 3.91 8.15
CA SER A 48 -8.83 3.55 8.87
C SER A 48 -9.11 2.49 9.93
N LEU A 49 -8.24 1.47 10.04
CA LEU A 49 -8.24 0.69 11.28
C LEU A 49 -7.97 1.64 12.44
N ALA A 50 -8.73 1.49 13.52
CA ALA A 50 -8.55 2.25 14.75
C ALA A 50 -7.08 2.25 15.17
N ARG A 51 -6.49 3.44 15.24
CA ARG A 51 -5.04 3.62 15.37
C ARG A 51 -4.70 4.79 16.25
N TRP A 52 -3.50 4.75 16.84
CA TRP A 52 -2.95 5.89 17.56
C TRP A 52 -1.49 6.15 17.19
N PRO A 53 -1.09 7.42 16.97
CA PRO A 53 -1.97 8.58 16.85
C PRO A 53 -2.84 8.50 15.60
N ASN A 54 -3.99 9.17 15.61
CA ASN A 54 -4.97 9.11 14.52
C ASN A 54 -4.34 9.57 13.20
N GLU A 55 -3.40 10.51 13.26
CA GLU A 55 -2.57 10.97 12.13
C GLU A 55 -1.09 11.02 12.50
N GLY A 56 -0.22 10.86 11.50
CA GLY A 56 1.23 10.91 11.67
C GLY A 56 1.82 9.72 12.46
N PHE A 57 2.95 9.99 13.11
CA PHE A 57 3.79 9.00 13.80
C PHE A 57 4.26 9.53 15.16
N ARG A 58 4.69 8.61 16.02
CA ARG A 58 5.38 8.86 17.30
C ARG A 58 6.81 8.35 17.26
N GLY A 59 7.64 8.88 18.15
CA GLY A 59 9.02 8.44 18.34
C GLY A 59 9.16 7.40 19.45
N LEU A 60 10.38 6.91 19.64
CA LEU A 60 10.75 6.12 20.81
C LEU A 60 11.58 6.98 21.78
N LYS A 61 11.32 6.81 23.08
CA LYS A 61 12.17 7.35 24.13
C LYS A 61 13.46 6.54 24.26
N LYS A 62 13.36 5.22 24.21
CA LYS A 62 14.51 4.31 24.39
C LYS A 62 14.23 2.93 23.78
N VAL A 63 15.26 2.32 23.20
CA VAL A 63 15.29 0.87 22.90
C VAL A 63 15.90 0.17 24.12
N VAL A 64 15.13 -0.65 24.83
CA VAL A 64 15.67 -1.44 25.97
C VAL A 64 16.43 -2.65 25.43
N ASN A 65 15.82 -3.35 24.48
CA ASN A 65 16.40 -4.41 23.66
C ASN A 65 15.55 -4.56 22.39
N ALA A 66 15.83 -5.55 21.55
CA ALA A 66 15.13 -5.74 20.27
C ALA A 66 13.62 -6.02 20.40
N THR A 67 13.15 -6.54 21.54
CA THR A 67 11.75 -6.89 21.77
C THR A 67 11.02 -5.95 22.72
N THR A 68 11.72 -5.05 23.40
CA THR A 68 11.14 -4.14 24.40
C THR A 68 11.49 -2.70 24.05
N LEU A 69 10.51 -1.95 23.55
CA LEU A 69 10.67 -0.58 23.09
C LEU A 69 9.90 0.37 23.98
N LEU A 70 10.56 1.38 24.54
CA LEU A 70 9.91 2.39 25.36
C LEU A 70 9.45 3.56 24.47
N PRO A 71 8.12 3.76 24.30
CA PRO A 71 7.59 4.86 23.51
C PRO A 71 7.83 6.22 24.15
N ASP A 72 7.70 7.30 23.38
CA ASP A 72 7.79 8.70 23.83
C ASP A 72 6.50 9.23 24.49
N THR A 73 5.64 8.33 24.97
CA THR A 73 4.30 8.63 25.50
C THR A 73 3.88 7.62 26.55
N ASP A 74 2.97 8.00 27.44
CA ASP A 74 2.31 7.09 28.38
C ASP A 74 0.98 6.53 27.84
N ARG A 75 0.48 6.99 26.68
CA ARG A 75 -0.80 6.56 26.10
C ARG A 75 -0.88 5.04 25.94
N THR A 76 0.23 4.40 25.60
CA THR A 76 0.32 2.96 25.36
C THR A 76 -0.10 2.11 26.55
N LYS A 77 -0.02 2.62 27.78
CA LYS A 77 -0.49 1.93 29.00
C LYS A 77 -1.98 1.61 28.96
N GLN A 78 -2.77 2.28 28.11
CA GLN A 78 -4.20 2.02 27.94
C GLN A 78 -4.47 0.74 27.12
N TRP A 79 -3.47 0.22 26.40
CA TRP A 79 -3.64 -0.89 25.44
C TRP A 79 -3.32 -2.27 26.03
N GLN A 80 -3.08 -2.37 27.34
CA GLN A 80 -2.69 -3.62 28.01
C GLN A 80 -3.68 -4.78 27.81
N ASN A 81 -4.95 -4.46 27.57
CA ASN A 81 -6.02 -5.43 27.39
C ASN A 81 -6.44 -5.60 25.92
N GLU A 82 -5.72 -5.00 24.98
CA GLU A 82 -6.00 -5.18 23.55
C GLU A 82 -5.64 -6.60 23.11
N ALA A 83 -6.57 -7.25 22.41
CA ALA A 83 -6.45 -8.67 22.09
C ALA A 83 -5.49 -8.97 20.93
N ASP A 84 -5.35 -8.04 19.99
CA ASP A 84 -4.57 -8.20 18.76
C ASP A 84 -3.93 -6.86 18.34
N PRO A 85 -3.06 -6.24 19.16
CA PRO A 85 -2.43 -4.97 18.83
C PRO A 85 -1.38 -5.13 17.73
N TRP A 86 -1.38 -4.23 16.74
CA TRP A 86 -0.36 -4.17 15.69
C TRP A 86 0.37 -2.83 15.70
N VAL A 87 1.56 -2.81 15.13
CA VAL A 87 2.36 -1.59 14.96
C VAL A 87 2.85 -1.47 13.52
N PHE A 88 2.68 -0.29 12.94
CA PHE A 88 3.42 0.13 11.77
C PHE A 88 4.62 0.94 12.23
N ALA A 89 5.80 0.66 11.68
CA ALA A 89 6.99 1.41 12.03
C ALA A 89 8.03 1.47 10.91
N TYR A 90 8.73 2.60 10.87
CA TYR A 90 10.08 2.71 10.35
C TYR A 90 11.03 2.63 11.54
N TRP A 91 11.64 1.47 11.80
CA TRP A 91 12.42 1.26 13.02
C TRP A 91 13.82 1.90 12.99
N HIS A 92 14.39 2.06 11.81
CA HIS A 92 15.75 2.61 11.63
C HIS A 92 15.87 3.47 10.37
N HIS A 93 15.48 2.91 9.23
CA HIS A 93 15.46 3.56 7.93
C HIS A 93 14.02 3.85 7.49
N ASP A 94 13.78 5.02 6.90
CA ASP A 94 12.45 5.45 6.48
C ASP A 94 12.01 4.86 5.12
N TRP A 95 12.90 4.13 4.44
CA TRP A 95 12.61 3.25 3.31
C TRP A 95 12.40 1.79 3.74
N ALA A 96 12.45 1.49 5.03
CA ALA A 96 12.32 0.13 5.56
C ALA A 96 11.16 0.02 6.56
N GLU A 97 9.92 0.15 6.07
CA GLU A 97 8.73 -0.02 6.90
C GLU A 97 8.50 -1.48 7.28
N LEU A 98 7.82 -1.65 8.41
CA LEU A 98 7.37 -2.92 8.93
C LEU A 98 6.00 -2.74 9.59
N PHE A 99 5.05 -3.57 9.21
CA PHE A 99 3.79 -3.75 9.92
C PHE A 99 3.79 -5.12 10.59
N GLU A 100 3.71 -5.15 11.92
CA GLU A 100 3.91 -6.38 12.71
C GLU A 100 3.02 -6.42 13.97
N PRO A 101 2.74 -7.62 14.51
CA PRO A 101 2.00 -7.74 15.76
C PRO A 101 2.87 -7.34 16.96
N LEU A 102 2.24 -6.73 17.95
CA LEU A 102 2.79 -6.62 19.29
C LEU A 102 2.37 -7.86 20.10
N THR A 103 3.28 -8.39 20.89
CA THR A 103 2.98 -9.50 21.84
C THR A 103 2.28 -8.99 23.10
N GLY A 104 2.30 -7.68 23.33
CA GLY A 104 1.60 -7.02 24.42
C GLY A 104 2.18 -5.65 24.74
N ILE A 105 1.74 -5.07 25.85
CA ILE A 105 2.29 -3.84 26.43
C ILE A 105 2.73 -4.13 27.86
N ALA A 106 3.94 -3.69 28.23
CA ALA A 106 4.42 -3.82 29.61
C ALA A 106 3.60 -2.90 30.54
N ALA A 107 2.96 -3.48 31.56
CA ALA A 107 2.00 -2.78 32.42
C ALA A 107 2.57 -1.53 33.10
N GLU A 108 3.74 -1.66 33.74
CA GLU A 108 4.35 -0.58 34.52
C GLU A 108 4.92 0.54 33.64
N THR A 109 5.57 0.15 32.53
CA THR A 109 6.37 1.08 31.72
C THR A 109 5.63 1.58 30.49
N GLY A 110 4.56 0.93 30.05
CA GLY A 110 3.92 1.18 28.76
C GLY A 110 4.76 0.75 27.56
N ALA A 111 5.81 -0.05 27.75
CA ALA A 111 6.69 -0.46 26.65
C ALA A 111 5.95 -1.35 25.63
N LEU A 112 6.20 -1.11 24.34
CA LEU A 112 5.76 -1.98 23.26
C LEU A 112 6.57 -3.29 23.32
N LEU A 113 5.88 -4.43 23.42
CA LEU A 113 6.50 -5.75 23.38
C LEU A 113 6.37 -6.34 21.98
N ARG A 114 7.49 -6.65 21.34
CA ARG A 114 7.57 -7.22 19.98
C ARG A 114 7.89 -8.72 20.04
N SER A 115 7.60 -9.41 18.95
CA SER A 115 8.02 -10.80 18.75
C SER A 115 9.52 -10.92 18.47
N GLU A 116 10.17 -11.96 19.00
CA GLU A 116 11.55 -12.33 18.65
C GLU A 116 11.67 -12.88 17.21
N THR A 117 10.58 -13.37 16.64
CA THR A 117 10.56 -13.99 15.32
C THR A 117 10.58 -12.98 14.17
N VAL A 118 10.18 -11.73 14.44
CA VAL A 118 10.16 -10.65 13.45
C VAL A 118 11.37 -9.76 13.62
N LYS A 119 12.29 -9.83 12.65
CA LYS A 119 13.58 -9.13 12.68
C LYS A 119 13.59 -7.96 11.70
N PRO A 120 13.58 -6.70 12.17
CA PRO A 120 13.77 -5.54 11.30
C PRO A 120 15.14 -5.63 10.63
N GLN A 121 15.18 -5.48 9.30
CA GLN A 121 16.38 -5.74 8.49
C GLN A 121 17.60 -4.90 8.91
N TYR A 122 17.36 -3.66 9.36
CA TYR A 122 18.42 -2.71 9.74
C TYR A 122 18.48 -2.44 11.26
N GLY A 123 17.85 -3.31 12.06
CA GLY A 123 17.73 -3.10 13.50
C GLY A 123 16.76 -1.98 13.87
N ILE A 124 16.90 -1.46 15.10
CA ILE A 124 15.99 -0.49 15.70
C ILE A 124 16.82 0.62 16.33
N THR A 125 16.47 1.88 16.11
CA THR A 125 17.20 3.03 16.64
C THR A 125 16.26 4.10 17.15
N ALA A 126 16.33 4.40 18.45
CA ALA A 126 15.32 5.21 19.14
C ALA A 126 15.07 6.58 18.48
N ASN A 127 16.14 7.31 18.16
CA ASN A 127 16.06 8.66 17.59
C ASN A 127 15.78 8.70 16.07
N ARG A 128 15.61 7.54 15.44
CA ARG A 128 15.18 7.40 14.03
C ARG A 128 13.80 6.78 13.90
N ALA A 129 13.38 6.02 14.91
CA ALA A 129 12.15 5.26 14.87
C ALA A 129 10.92 6.17 14.79
N ARG A 130 10.03 5.88 13.84
CA ARG A 130 8.71 6.50 13.70
C ARG A 130 7.66 5.40 13.61
N TRP A 131 6.60 5.47 14.41
CA TRP A 131 5.61 4.40 14.48
C TRP A 131 4.20 4.89 14.80
N TYR A 132 3.20 4.07 14.49
CA TYR A 132 1.84 4.18 15.04
C TYR A 132 1.31 2.79 15.35
N ALA A 133 0.47 2.66 16.37
CA ALA A 133 -0.21 1.42 16.69
C ALA A 133 -1.58 1.37 15.98
N ALA A 134 -2.04 0.19 15.61
CA ALA A 134 -3.28 -0.02 14.87
C ALA A 134 -3.99 -1.31 15.31
N ASN A 135 -5.24 -1.47 14.88
CA ASN A 135 -6.10 -2.60 15.25
C ASN A 135 -6.38 -2.63 16.78
N LEU A 136 -6.62 -1.44 17.36
CA LEU A 136 -6.89 -1.25 18.79
C LEU A 136 -8.33 -0.80 18.99
N LEU A 137 -9.17 -1.59 19.67
CA LEU A 137 -10.57 -1.21 19.90
C LEU A 137 -10.67 0.02 20.83
N CYS A 138 -9.77 0.13 21.80
CA CYS A 138 -9.69 1.28 22.70
C CYS A 138 -9.23 2.57 22.02
N GLU A 139 -8.70 2.52 20.81
CA GLU A 139 -8.36 3.71 20.01
C GLU A 139 -9.36 3.93 18.86
N LEU A 140 -10.54 3.27 18.87
CA LEU A 140 -11.65 3.66 18.00
C LEU A 140 -12.25 4.96 18.55
N ASP A 141 -11.63 6.09 18.21
CA ASP A 141 -11.83 7.36 18.91
C ASP A 141 -12.06 8.57 17.99
N ALA A 142 -11.97 8.40 16.67
CA ALA A 142 -12.29 9.42 15.68
C ALA A 142 -13.25 8.94 14.56
N PRO A 143 -14.00 9.87 13.94
CA PRO A 143 -14.76 9.57 12.73
C PRO A 143 -13.87 9.07 11.59
N GLY A 144 -14.33 8.05 10.86
CA GLY A 144 -13.58 7.39 9.78
C GLY A 144 -12.78 6.17 10.24
N GLU A 145 -12.80 5.84 11.52
CA GLU A 145 -12.15 4.66 12.06
C GLU A 145 -13.09 3.46 12.19
N TYR A 146 -12.53 2.25 12.08
CA TYR A 146 -13.23 1.01 12.34
C TYR A 146 -12.35 -0.01 13.07
N TYR A 147 -13.00 -0.96 13.74
CA TYR A 147 -12.37 -2.12 14.36
C TYR A 147 -13.14 -3.38 13.98
N LEU A 148 -12.43 -4.44 13.62
CA LEU A 148 -13.00 -5.73 13.24
C LEU A 148 -12.67 -6.78 14.29
N ASP A 149 -13.63 -7.10 15.15
CA ASP A 149 -13.53 -8.22 16.07
C ASP A 149 -13.75 -9.52 15.29
N ARG A 150 -12.67 -10.09 14.77
CA ARG A 150 -12.69 -11.32 13.97
C ARG A 150 -13.18 -12.53 14.76
N LYS A 151 -12.93 -12.56 16.08
CA LYS A 151 -13.32 -13.67 16.95
C LYS A 151 -14.82 -13.64 17.25
N ALA A 152 -15.40 -12.46 17.48
CA ALA A 152 -16.85 -12.30 17.64
C ALA A 152 -17.59 -12.25 16.29
N GLY A 153 -16.92 -11.87 15.21
CA GLY A 153 -17.52 -11.59 13.92
C GLY A 153 -18.31 -10.28 13.90
N ARG A 154 -17.75 -9.22 14.49
CA ARG A 154 -18.40 -7.91 14.62
C ARG A 154 -17.54 -6.80 14.06
N LEU A 155 -18.14 -5.94 13.25
CA LEU A 155 -17.53 -4.70 12.77
C LEU A 155 -18.05 -3.55 13.62
N TYR A 156 -17.14 -2.79 14.21
CA TYR A 156 -17.40 -1.53 14.89
C TYR A 156 -16.91 -0.41 14.01
N PHE A 157 -17.77 0.55 13.67
CA PHE A 157 -17.45 1.64 12.75
C PHE A 157 -17.90 2.97 13.33
N TRP A 158 -17.01 3.96 13.39
CA TRP A 158 -17.39 5.34 13.62
C TRP A 158 -17.53 6.06 12.26
N PRO A 159 -18.74 6.17 11.70
CA PRO A 159 -18.93 6.82 10.40
C PRO A 159 -18.59 8.31 10.43
N PRO A 160 -17.93 8.85 9.39
CA PRO A 160 -17.95 10.29 9.13
C PRO A 160 -19.39 10.80 9.11
N GLY A 161 -19.69 11.88 9.84
CA GLY A 161 -21.07 12.35 10.08
C GLY A 161 -21.72 11.77 11.35
N GLY A 162 -21.05 10.84 12.03
CA GLY A 162 -21.45 10.32 13.33
C GLY A 162 -22.81 9.62 13.31
N ALA A 163 -23.63 9.89 14.32
CA ALA A 163 -24.88 9.14 14.52
C ALA A 163 -25.90 9.30 13.38
N SER A 164 -25.83 10.40 12.63
CA SER A 164 -26.76 10.74 11.55
C SER A 164 -26.27 10.29 10.17
N ALA A 165 -25.15 9.57 10.09
CA ALA A 165 -24.58 9.13 8.82
C ALA A 165 -25.50 8.13 8.11
N ASP A 166 -25.71 8.34 6.82
CA ASP A 166 -26.34 7.36 5.93
C ASP A 166 -25.33 6.25 5.60
N LEU A 167 -25.63 5.04 6.05
CA LEU A 167 -24.75 3.87 5.91
C LEU A 167 -24.96 3.11 4.59
N ALA A 168 -25.83 3.55 3.69
CA ALA A 168 -26.16 2.84 2.45
C ALA A 168 -24.94 2.52 1.55
N THR A 169 -23.92 3.39 1.58
CA THR A 169 -22.69 3.23 0.77
C THR A 169 -21.55 2.53 1.53
N THR A 170 -21.85 1.81 2.61
CA THR A 170 -20.82 1.12 3.40
C THR A 170 -20.48 -0.22 2.75
N VAL A 171 -19.20 -0.42 2.41
CA VAL A 171 -18.72 -1.64 1.74
C VAL A 171 -17.60 -2.27 2.54
N LEU A 172 -17.67 -3.57 2.78
CA LEU A 172 -16.60 -4.36 3.40
C LEU A 172 -15.98 -5.27 2.33
N SER A 173 -14.66 -5.20 2.12
CA SER A 173 -14.00 -6.03 1.11
C SER A 173 -13.90 -7.50 1.51
N MET A 174 -14.30 -8.38 0.58
CA MET A 174 -14.30 -9.83 0.79
C MET A 174 -13.54 -10.59 -0.31
N GLY A 175 -13.63 -10.13 -1.56
CA GLY A 175 -13.01 -10.81 -2.70
C GLY A 175 -11.48 -10.70 -2.69
N GLU A 176 -10.77 -11.72 -3.17
CA GLU A 176 -9.31 -11.68 -3.34
C GLU A 176 -8.87 -10.92 -4.61
N GLY A 177 -9.83 -10.52 -5.44
CA GLY A 177 -9.69 -9.67 -6.61
C GLY A 177 -10.96 -9.66 -7.43
N VAL A 178 -10.92 -9.05 -8.60
CA VAL A 178 -12.10 -8.83 -9.44
C VAL A 178 -11.97 -9.52 -10.79
N LEU A 179 -10.87 -9.26 -11.51
CA LEU A 179 -10.63 -9.82 -12.85
C LEU A 179 -9.36 -10.70 -12.86
N ARG A 180 -9.48 -11.89 -13.45
CA ARG A 180 -8.38 -12.84 -13.66
C ARG A 180 -8.40 -13.31 -15.11
N ALA A 181 -7.28 -13.15 -15.79
CA ALA A 181 -7.06 -13.53 -17.17
C ALA A 181 -5.76 -14.33 -17.26
N ALA A 182 -5.83 -15.56 -17.78
CA ALA A 182 -4.67 -16.44 -17.91
C ALA A 182 -4.62 -17.02 -19.33
N ASP A 183 -3.52 -16.77 -20.04
CA ASP A 183 -3.27 -17.24 -21.40
C ASP A 183 -4.39 -16.90 -22.40
N VAL A 184 -5.02 -15.75 -22.19
CA VAL A 184 -6.08 -15.23 -23.07
C VAL A 184 -5.55 -14.12 -23.97
N SER A 185 -6.18 -13.98 -25.14
CA SER A 185 -5.74 -13.03 -26.14
C SER A 185 -6.89 -12.25 -26.76
N HIS A 186 -6.61 -11.01 -27.17
CA HIS A 186 -7.57 -10.13 -27.83
C HIS A 186 -8.82 -9.81 -26.99
N VAL A 187 -8.64 -9.66 -25.68
CA VAL A 187 -9.72 -9.29 -24.74
C VAL A 187 -9.59 -7.83 -24.35
N ARG A 188 -10.69 -7.08 -24.46
CA ARG A 188 -10.79 -5.71 -23.93
C ARG A 188 -11.83 -5.66 -22.82
N PHE A 189 -11.44 -5.07 -21.70
CA PHE A 189 -12.33 -4.71 -20.60
C PHE A 189 -12.38 -3.19 -20.49
N GLN A 190 -13.56 -2.59 -20.63
CA GLN A 190 -13.70 -1.13 -20.85
C GLN A 190 -14.85 -0.51 -20.05
N GLY A 191 -14.59 0.62 -19.39
CA GLY A 191 -15.63 1.46 -18.78
C GLY A 191 -16.21 0.94 -17.46
N PHE A 192 -15.47 0.11 -16.73
CA PHE A 192 -15.93 -0.50 -15.49
C PHE A 192 -15.30 0.14 -14.25
N THR A 193 -16.04 0.09 -13.13
CA THR A 193 -15.48 0.28 -11.79
C THR A 193 -15.10 -1.07 -11.20
N LEU A 194 -13.84 -1.22 -10.82
CA LEU A 194 -13.27 -2.41 -10.19
C LEU A 194 -12.79 -2.03 -8.78
N GLU A 195 -13.48 -2.48 -7.74
CA GLU A 195 -13.22 -1.99 -6.39
C GLU A 195 -13.44 -2.99 -5.26
N ALA A 196 -13.05 -2.59 -4.04
CA ALA A 196 -13.37 -3.25 -2.78
C ALA A 196 -12.95 -4.73 -2.71
N CYS A 197 -11.75 -5.07 -3.19
CA CYS A 197 -11.15 -6.39 -3.04
C CYS A 197 -9.91 -6.34 -2.15
N ARG A 198 -9.67 -7.43 -1.41
CA ARG A 198 -8.52 -7.62 -0.50
C ARG A 198 -7.19 -7.78 -1.23
N GLY A 199 -7.20 -8.48 -2.37
CA GLY A 199 -6.00 -8.73 -3.17
C GLY A 199 -5.88 -7.82 -4.39
N THR A 200 -5.10 -8.24 -5.39
CA THR A 200 -4.93 -7.47 -6.62
C THR A 200 -6.23 -7.42 -7.41
N ALA A 201 -6.67 -6.25 -7.86
CA ALA A 201 -7.95 -6.11 -8.56
C ALA A 201 -7.94 -6.87 -9.89
N VAL A 202 -6.94 -6.63 -10.73
CA VAL A 202 -6.79 -7.25 -12.04
C VAL A 202 -5.47 -7.99 -12.17
N ARG A 203 -5.54 -9.26 -12.54
CA ARG A 203 -4.36 -10.07 -12.87
C ARG A 203 -4.45 -10.61 -14.29
N ILE A 204 -3.41 -10.36 -15.08
CA ILE A 204 -3.22 -10.92 -16.42
C ILE A 204 -1.92 -11.73 -16.40
N THR A 205 -2.00 -13.01 -16.74
CA THR A 205 -0.83 -13.90 -16.83
C THR A 205 -0.75 -14.48 -18.23
N GLY A 206 0.36 -14.27 -18.93
CA GLY A 206 0.53 -14.78 -20.30
C GLY A 206 -0.45 -14.17 -21.32
N GLY A 207 -0.57 -14.82 -22.47
CA GLY A 207 -1.45 -14.38 -23.57
C GLY A 207 -0.92 -13.18 -24.37
N ASN A 208 -1.78 -12.57 -25.18
CA ASN A 208 -1.41 -11.40 -25.98
C ASN A 208 -2.55 -10.39 -26.21
N ASP A 209 -2.22 -9.11 -26.30
CA ASP A 209 -3.16 -8.07 -26.73
C ASP A 209 -4.42 -7.93 -25.84
N CYS A 210 -4.30 -8.18 -24.54
CA CYS A 210 -5.35 -7.85 -23.57
C CYS A 210 -5.29 -6.38 -23.11
N GLN A 211 -6.45 -5.75 -22.96
CA GLN A 211 -6.56 -4.32 -22.70
C GLN A 211 -7.51 -3.99 -21.55
N LEU A 212 -7.08 -3.11 -20.65
CA LEU A 212 -7.94 -2.38 -19.72
C LEU A 212 -8.05 -0.94 -20.21
N VAL A 213 -9.28 -0.46 -20.43
CA VAL A 213 -9.52 0.83 -21.09
C VAL A 213 -10.56 1.66 -20.34
N GLY A 214 -10.20 2.86 -19.90
CA GLY A 214 -11.20 3.79 -19.33
C GLY A 214 -11.89 3.25 -18.08
N CYS A 215 -11.19 2.48 -17.25
CA CYS A 215 -11.74 1.91 -16.02
C CYS A 215 -11.38 2.74 -14.79
N THR A 216 -12.24 2.74 -13.79
CA THR A 216 -11.90 3.21 -12.44
C THR A 216 -11.51 2.01 -11.58
N ILE A 217 -10.30 2.00 -11.02
CA ILE A 217 -9.82 0.93 -10.15
C ILE A 217 -9.45 1.54 -8.81
N ARG A 218 -10.28 1.31 -7.79
CA ARG A 218 -10.14 2.01 -6.51
C ARG A 218 -10.40 1.12 -5.32
N ASN A 219 -10.02 1.57 -4.11
CA ASN A 219 -10.39 0.87 -2.88
C ASN A 219 -9.88 -0.59 -2.86
N ILE A 220 -8.63 -0.77 -3.28
CA ILE A 220 -7.99 -2.08 -3.45
C ILE A 220 -7.05 -2.34 -2.29
N GLY A 221 -7.09 -3.53 -1.70
CA GLY A 221 -6.24 -3.90 -0.57
C GLY A 221 -4.80 -4.28 -0.95
N HIS A 222 -4.56 -4.54 -2.23
CA HIS A 222 -3.24 -4.78 -2.81
C HIS A 222 -3.01 -3.85 -4.01
N SER A 223 -2.41 -4.34 -5.10
CA SER A 223 -2.16 -3.56 -6.32
C SER A 223 -3.39 -3.50 -7.23
N ALA A 224 -3.55 -2.43 -8.02
CA ALA A 224 -4.66 -2.33 -8.96
C ALA A 224 -4.53 -3.33 -10.13
N VAL A 225 -3.40 -3.31 -10.85
CA VAL A 225 -3.17 -4.17 -12.01
C VAL A 225 -1.83 -4.87 -11.89
N SER A 226 -1.82 -6.18 -12.17
CA SER A 226 -0.61 -6.99 -12.27
C SER A 226 -0.62 -7.80 -13.56
N VAL A 227 0.38 -7.56 -14.41
CA VAL A 227 0.63 -8.29 -15.65
C VAL A 227 1.94 -9.05 -15.51
N SER A 228 1.93 -10.35 -15.80
CA SER A 228 3.12 -11.21 -15.78
C SER A 228 3.21 -12.09 -17.03
N GLY A 229 4.26 -11.90 -17.82
CA GLY A 229 4.45 -12.57 -19.10
C GLY A 229 3.52 -12.04 -20.20
N GLY A 230 3.45 -12.79 -21.30
CA GLY A 230 2.65 -12.40 -22.45
C GLY A 230 3.26 -11.27 -23.28
N GLN A 231 2.49 -10.71 -24.20
CA GLN A 231 2.93 -9.63 -25.09
C GLN A 231 1.82 -8.60 -25.34
N ARG A 232 2.21 -7.33 -25.50
CA ARG A 232 1.34 -6.24 -25.97
C ARG A 232 0.09 -5.96 -25.14
N HIS A 233 0.08 -6.37 -23.86
CA HIS A 233 -0.96 -5.94 -22.92
C HIS A 233 -0.93 -4.43 -22.71
N THR A 234 -2.11 -3.83 -22.53
CA THR A 234 -2.27 -2.38 -22.39
C THR A 234 -3.18 -2.01 -21.23
N VAL A 235 -2.78 -1.04 -20.42
CA VAL A 235 -3.64 -0.34 -19.45
C VAL A 235 -3.71 1.11 -19.91
N TYR A 236 -4.88 1.55 -20.34
CA TYR A 236 -5.07 2.82 -21.03
C TYR A 236 -6.21 3.65 -20.43
N GLY A 237 -5.96 4.92 -20.13
CA GLY A 237 -7.04 5.85 -19.78
C GLY A 237 -7.72 5.54 -18.45
N CYS A 238 -7.09 4.81 -17.54
CA CYS A 238 -7.72 4.40 -16.28
C CYS A 238 -7.43 5.38 -15.14
N ASP A 239 -8.43 5.57 -14.27
CA ASP A 239 -8.29 6.25 -12.98
C ASP A 239 -8.02 5.21 -11.89
N ILE A 240 -6.84 5.27 -11.27
CA ILE A 240 -6.38 4.25 -10.31
C ILE A 240 -6.01 4.94 -9.01
N HIS A 241 -6.73 4.63 -7.94
CA HIS A 241 -6.46 5.28 -6.66
C HIS A 241 -6.83 4.49 -5.41
N ASP A 242 -6.31 4.94 -4.26
CA ASP A 242 -6.62 4.33 -2.96
C ASP A 242 -6.24 2.83 -2.89
N CYS A 243 -5.10 2.47 -3.50
CA CYS A 243 -4.54 1.12 -3.50
C CYS A 243 -3.71 0.85 -2.23
N GLY A 244 -3.80 -0.36 -1.69
CA GLY A 244 -3.03 -0.80 -0.52
C GLY A 244 -1.55 -0.96 -0.82
N THR A 245 -1.20 -1.34 -2.06
CA THR A 245 0.19 -1.36 -2.56
C THR A 245 0.28 -0.55 -3.85
N GLY A 246 1.08 -0.96 -4.84
CA GLY A 246 1.30 -0.18 -6.07
C GLY A 246 0.07 -0.05 -6.99
N GLY A 247 0.17 0.77 -8.03
CA GLY A 247 -0.90 0.91 -9.03
C GLY A 247 -0.83 -0.18 -10.09
N ILE A 248 -0.07 0.07 -11.17
CA ILE A 248 0.07 -0.82 -12.32
C ILE A 248 1.46 -1.46 -12.30
N GLY A 249 1.54 -2.79 -12.29
CA GLY A 249 2.80 -3.53 -12.47
C GLY A 249 2.75 -4.41 -13.71
N MET A 250 3.72 -4.28 -14.63
CA MET A 250 3.77 -5.07 -15.87
C MET A 250 5.15 -5.66 -16.13
N ALA A 251 5.26 -6.99 -16.05
CA ALA A 251 6.50 -7.71 -16.27
C ALA A 251 6.40 -8.59 -17.53
N GLY A 252 7.36 -8.46 -18.45
CA GLY A 252 7.41 -9.29 -19.65
C GLY A 252 8.60 -8.99 -20.55
N GLY A 253 8.89 -9.92 -21.47
CA GLY A 253 10.05 -9.88 -22.36
C GLY A 253 11.17 -10.78 -21.86
N ASP A 254 12.20 -10.97 -22.68
CA ASP A 254 13.35 -11.82 -22.37
C ASP A 254 14.64 -11.02 -22.43
N ARG A 255 15.26 -10.82 -21.25
CA ARG A 255 16.49 -10.03 -21.10
C ARG A 255 17.72 -10.70 -21.71
N LYS A 256 17.74 -12.03 -21.87
CA LYS A 256 18.88 -12.73 -22.49
C LYS A 256 18.95 -12.47 -23.99
N THR A 257 17.78 -12.42 -24.63
CA THR A 257 17.66 -12.22 -26.08
C THR A 257 17.29 -10.79 -26.47
N LEU A 258 17.00 -9.93 -25.48
CA LEU A 258 16.41 -8.60 -25.65
C LEU A 258 15.09 -8.62 -26.43
N THR A 259 14.34 -9.72 -26.33
CA THR A 259 13.01 -9.83 -26.96
C THR A 259 12.00 -9.00 -26.18
N PRO A 260 11.34 -7.99 -26.78
CA PRO A 260 10.44 -7.10 -26.06
C PRO A 260 9.07 -7.75 -25.79
N ALA A 261 8.48 -7.49 -24.62
CA ALA A 261 7.04 -7.77 -24.40
C ALA A 261 6.13 -6.69 -24.97
N SER A 262 6.61 -5.45 -25.06
CA SER A 262 5.84 -4.31 -25.56
C SER A 262 4.55 -4.02 -24.78
N HIS A 263 4.54 -4.26 -23.46
CA HIS A 263 3.44 -3.82 -22.60
C HIS A 263 3.39 -2.30 -22.49
N THR A 264 2.19 -1.74 -22.35
CA THR A 264 2.00 -0.28 -22.30
C THR A 264 1.06 0.13 -21.16
N ALA A 265 1.55 0.96 -20.26
CA ALA A 265 0.75 1.77 -19.35
C ALA A 265 0.70 3.20 -19.89
N GLU A 266 -0.46 3.61 -20.42
CA GLU A 266 -0.61 4.87 -21.12
C GLU A 266 -1.81 5.70 -20.66
N ASN A 267 -1.63 7.02 -20.52
CA ASN A 267 -2.72 7.95 -20.26
C ASN A 267 -3.53 7.61 -19.00
N ASN A 268 -2.90 7.02 -17.98
CA ASN A 268 -3.56 6.69 -16.72
C ASN A 268 -3.33 7.79 -15.69
N HIS A 269 -4.31 7.95 -14.80
CA HIS A 269 -4.20 8.80 -13.62
C HIS A 269 -4.04 7.90 -12.38
N VAL A 270 -2.86 7.92 -11.75
CA VAL A 270 -2.52 7.03 -10.63
C VAL A 270 -2.19 7.82 -9.38
N PHE A 271 -2.97 7.68 -8.30
CA PHE A 271 -2.78 8.50 -7.11
C PHE A 271 -3.22 7.86 -5.80
N ARG A 272 -2.68 8.31 -4.66
CA ARG A 272 -2.96 7.71 -3.34
C ARG A 272 -2.80 6.19 -3.33
N TYR A 273 -1.73 5.71 -3.97
CA TYR A 273 -1.34 4.31 -3.95
C TYR A 273 -0.47 4.04 -2.72
N SER A 274 -0.24 2.76 -2.43
CA SER A 274 0.66 2.30 -1.36
C SER A 274 0.19 2.66 0.05
N ARG A 275 -1.13 2.66 0.31
CA ARG A 275 -1.72 2.99 1.63
C ARG A 275 -1.26 2.05 2.76
N ARG A 276 -0.99 0.78 2.45
CA ARG A 276 -0.61 -0.26 3.42
C ARG A 276 0.89 -0.54 3.39
N ALA A 277 1.42 -0.83 2.20
CA ALA A 277 2.85 -1.06 1.97
C ALA A 277 3.46 0.21 1.37
N ARG A 278 4.15 0.98 2.21
CA ARG A 278 4.51 2.38 1.94
C ARG A 278 5.75 2.52 1.06
N THR A 279 6.68 1.57 1.09
CA THR A 279 7.96 1.68 0.37
C THR A 279 8.09 0.65 -0.75
N TYR A 280 8.86 0.98 -1.78
CA TYR A 280 9.11 0.10 -2.94
C TYR A 280 7.86 -0.46 -3.64
N ARG A 281 6.75 0.26 -3.56
CA ARG A 281 5.49 -0.01 -4.27
C ARG A 281 5.15 1.18 -5.15
N ALA A 282 5.60 1.13 -6.41
CA ALA A 282 5.45 2.21 -7.38
C ALA A 282 3.99 2.41 -7.81
N GLY A 283 3.67 3.64 -8.24
CA GLY A 283 2.42 3.93 -8.93
C GLY A 283 2.33 3.15 -10.24
N ILE A 284 3.41 3.18 -11.03
CA ILE A 284 3.56 2.34 -12.22
C ILE A 284 4.94 1.69 -12.24
N SER A 285 5.01 0.38 -12.38
CA SER A 285 6.26 -0.35 -12.59
C SER A 285 6.22 -1.23 -13.83
N VAL A 286 7.35 -1.28 -14.53
CA VAL A 286 7.60 -2.25 -15.58
C VAL A 286 8.87 -3.03 -15.30
N SER A 287 8.91 -4.27 -15.78
CA SER A 287 10.16 -5.04 -15.82
C SER A 287 10.28 -5.96 -17.03
N GLY A 288 11.50 -6.39 -17.33
CA GLY A 288 11.80 -7.26 -18.47
C GLY A 288 12.38 -6.48 -19.64
N VAL A 289 11.75 -6.50 -20.82
CA VAL A 289 12.27 -5.80 -22.02
C VAL A 289 11.17 -5.09 -22.81
N GLY A 290 11.44 -3.85 -23.24
CA GLY A 290 10.62 -3.17 -24.26
C GLY A 290 9.27 -2.63 -23.82
N ASN A 291 8.99 -2.58 -22.52
CA ASN A 291 7.75 -2.04 -21.96
C ASN A 291 7.73 -0.51 -21.87
N ARG A 292 6.53 0.08 -21.78
CA ARG A 292 6.30 1.52 -21.95
C ARG A 292 5.44 2.09 -20.83
N ILE A 293 5.90 3.19 -20.23
CA ILE A 293 5.15 4.02 -19.28
C ILE A 293 5.06 5.41 -19.90
N VAL A 294 3.92 5.75 -20.49
CA VAL A 294 3.81 6.97 -21.31
C VAL A 294 2.58 7.82 -21.01
N ARG A 295 2.74 9.15 -20.96
CA ARG A 295 1.61 10.09 -20.78
C ARG A 295 0.75 9.86 -19.53
N ASN A 296 1.30 9.29 -18.46
CA ASN A 296 0.54 9.09 -17.22
C ASN A 296 0.69 10.31 -16.30
N LEU A 297 -0.33 10.57 -15.48
CA LEU A 297 -0.27 11.46 -14.33
C LEU A 297 -0.14 10.62 -13.07
N ILE A 298 0.96 10.75 -12.32
CA ILE A 298 1.22 9.96 -11.11
C ILE A 298 1.52 10.89 -9.93
N HIS A 299 0.73 10.82 -8.87
CA HIS A 299 0.93 11.73 -7.74
C HIS A 299 0.44 11.21 -6.39
N HIS A 300 0.80 11.90 -5.31
CA HIS A 300 0.37 11.57 -3.95
C HIS A 300 0.75 10.13 -3.56
N GLY A 301 2.04 9.81 -3.69
CA GLY A 301 2.62 8.52 -3.34
C GLY A 301 3.63 8.63 -2.20
N PRO A 302 3.64 7.69 -1.24
CA PRO A 302 4.55 7.75 -0.08
C PRO A 302 6.04 7.58 -0.46
N HIS A 303 6.32 6.91 -1.59
CA HIS A 303 7.67 6.59 -2.06
C HIS A 303 7.76 6.82 -3.58
N LEU A 304 8.39 5.90 -4.33
CA LEU A 304 8.65 6.03 -5.76
C LEU A 304 7.36 6.06 -6.59
N ALA A 305 7.39 6.76 -7.72
CA ALA A 305 6.28 6.83 -8.67
C ALA A 305 6.43 5.82 -9.79
N ILE A 306 7.61 5.78 -10.39
CA ILE A 306 7.93 4.95 -11.54
C ILE A 306 9.14 4.07 -11.23
N SER A 307 9.05 2.80 -11.60
CA SER A 307 10.20 1.90 -11.68
C SER A 307 10.22 1.18 -13.02
N ALA A 308 11.38 1.10 -13.67
CA ALA A 308 11.54 0.45 -14.97
C ALA A 308 12.75 -0.50 -14.94
N GLY A 309 12.59 -1.62 -14.24
CA GLY A 309 13.68 -2.58 -14.03
C GLY A 309 13.86 -3.53 -15.21
N GLY A 310 14.88 -3.33 -16.03
CA GLY A 310 15.08 -4.16 -17.23
C GLY A 310 15.74 -3.39 -18.36
N ASN A 311 15.44 -3.78 -19.59
CA ASN A 311 16.10 -3.27 -20.79
C ASN A 311 15.12 -2.63 -21.76
N ASP A 312 15.60 -1.62 -22.50
CA ASP A 312 14.90 -1.00 -23.63
C ASP A 312 13.47 -0.49 -23.31
N HIS A 313 13.23 -0.10 -22.05
CA HIS A 313 11.96 0.50 -21.64
C HIS A 313 11.87 1.96 -22.09
N LEU A 314 10.65 2.43 -22.37
CA LEU A 314 10.37 3.84 -22.62
C LEU A 314 9.55 4.43 -21.48
N VAL A 315 10.08 5.47 -20.84
CA VAL A 315 9.36 6.31 -19.87
C VAL A 315 9.26 7.71 -20.45
N ALA A 316 8.11 8.10 -20.99
CA ALA A 316 8.01 9.36 -21.74
C ALA A 316 6.69 10.12 -21.61
N GLY A 317 6.79 11.44 -21.50
CA GLY A 317 5.63 12.33 -21.44
C GLY A 317 4.78 12.20 -20.17
N ASN A 318 5.29 11.55 -19.12
CA ASN A 318 4.57 11.45 -17.85
C ASN A 318 4.71 12.73 -17.03
N GLU A 319 3.70 13.04 -16.24
CA GLU A 319 3.72 14.07 -15.21
C GLU A 319 3.73 13.39 -13.84
N VAL A 320 4.70 13.77 -13.00
CA VAL A 320 4.88 13.16 -11.68
C VAL A 320 5.13 14.24 -10.63
N HIS A 321 4.29 14.25 -9.59
CA HIS A 321 4.39 15.24 -8.53
C HIS A 321 3.85 14.76 -7.18
N ASN A 322 4.24 15.40 -6.07
CA ASN A 322 3.85 15.01 -4.71
C ASN A 322 4.08 13.52 -4.43
N VAL A 323 5.24 13.02 -4.82
CA VAL A 323 5.69 11.65 -4.54
C VAL A 323 6.94 11.70 -3.67
N VAL A 324 7.36 10.55 -3.14
CA VAL A 324 8.42 10.49 -2.11
C VAL A 324 7.99 11.29 -0.87
N ALA A 325 6.71 11.18 -0.51
CA ALA A 325 6.10 12.00 0.52
C ALA A 325 6.35 11.47 1.95
N GLU A 326 6.79 10.22 2.16
CA GLU A 326 6.90 9.65 3.51
C GLU A 326 8.32 9.14 3.85
N SER A 327 9.14 8.92 2.82
CA SER A 327 10.47 8.34 2.86
C SER A 327 11.51 9.29 2.26
N GLY A 328 12.77 9.10 2.62
CA GLY A 328 13.95 9.56 1.90
C GLY A 328 14.62 8.39 1.19
N ASP A 329 15.80 8.62 0.62
CA ASP A 329 16.58 7.56 -0.08
C ASP A 329 15.77 6.92 -1.23
N ALA A 330 15.05 7.78 -1.96
CA ALA A 330 14.05 7.37 -2.92
C ALA A 330 13.96 8.37 -4.08
N GLY A 331 13.72 7.84 -5.28
CA GLY A 331 13.50 8.62 -6.49
C GLY A 331 12.04 8.59 -6.95
N ALA A 332 11.54 9.69 -7.50
CA ALA A 332 10.26 9.67 -8.23
C ALA A 332 10.34 8.65 -9.38
N TYR A 333 11.46 8.62 -10.11
CA TYR A 333 11.91 7.46 -10.87
C TYR A 333 13.00 6.73 -10.09
N TYR A 334 12.84 5.42 -9.89
CA TYR A 334 13.81 4.59 -9.19
C TYR A 334 14.08 3.26 -9.90
N VAL A 335 15.36 2.96 -10.12
CA VAL A 335 15.88 1.64 -10.52
C VAL A 335 17.20 1.41 -9.80
N GLY A 336 17.60 0.16 -9.63
CA GLY A 336 18.88 -0.13 -8.99
C GLY A 336 19.25 -1.60 -8.86
N ARG A 337 20.44 -1.84 -8.29
CA ARG A 337 21.00 -3.16 -7.94
C ARG A 337 21.22 -4.10 -9.12
N ASP A 338 21.35 -3.57 -10.33
CA ASP A 338 21.55 -4.36 -11.56
C ASP A 338 22.14 -3.51 -12.71
N TRP A 339 23.47 -3.56 -12.84
CA TRP A 339 24.25 -2.85 -13.88
C TRP A 339 23.93 -3.26 -15.33
N THR A 340 23.19 -4.36 -15.52
CA THR A 340 22.81 -4.89 -16.83
C THR A 340 21.48 -4.31 -17.35
N GLN A 341 20.79 -3.48 -16.55
CA GLN A 341 19.58 -2.76 -16.95
C GLN A 341 19.95 -1.54 -17.82
N ARG A 342 19.91 -1.72 -19.15
CA ARG A 342 20.39 -0.73 -20.13
C ARG A 342 19.41 -0.52 -21.27
N GLY A 343 19.55 0.61 -21.96
CA GLY A 343 18.71 0.98 -23.10
C GLY A 343 17.39 1.64 -22.72
N ASN A 344 17.10 1.78 -21.42
CA ASN A 344 15.92 2.49 -20.94
C ASN A 344 16.05 3.99 -21.27
N VAL A 345 14.98 4.56 -21.84
CA VAL A 345 14.92 5.96 -22.26
C VAL A 345 13.91 6.72 -21.42
N LEU A 346 14.36 7.78 -20.75
CA LEU A 346 13.50 8.77 -20.10
C LEU A 346 13.44 10.01 -20.99
N ARG A 347 12.26 10.37 -21.50
CA ARG A 347 12.13 11.48 -22.47
C ARG A 347 10.89 12.35 -22.24
N GLY A 348 11.10 13.65 -22.07
CA GLY A 348 10.01 14.64 -22.04
C GLY A 348 9.01 14.42 -20.91
N ASN A 349 9.45 13.86 -19.77
CA ASN A 349 8.62 13.77 -18.57
C ASN A 349 8.72 15.09 -17.78
N TYR A 350 7.62 15.48 -17.15
CA TYR A 350 7.54 16.63 -16.26
C TYR A 350 7.55 16.15 -14.80
N TRP A 351 8.49 16.65 -14.00
CA TRP A 351 8.68 16.25 -12.61
C TRP A 351 8.72 17.51 -11.75
N HIS A 352 7.87 17.59 -10.72
CA HIS A 352 7.81 18.73 -9.82
C HIS A 352 7.29 18.32 -8.44
N ASP A 353 7.46 19.17 -7.42
CA ASP A 353 6.99 18.90 -6.06
C ASP A 353 7.46 17.56 -5.47
N ILE A 354 8.73 17.23 -5.72
CA ILE A 354 9.43 16.06 -5.15
C ILE A 354 10.39 16.58 -4.09
N VAL A 355 10.00 16.45 -2.82
CA VAL A 355 10.72 17.06 -1.70
C VAL A 355 11.51 16.02 -0.90
N GLY A 356 10.89 14.86 -0.62
CA GLY A 356 11.39 13.92 0.38
C GLY A 356 11.22 14.49 1.79
N GLU A 357 10.39 13.86 2.62
CA GLU A 357 10.11 14.37 3.96
C GLU A 357 11.17 14.01 5.00
N THR A 358 12.13 13.14 4.67
CA THR A 358 13.10 12.61 5.64
C THR A 358 14.48 12.36 5.04
N GLY A 359 15.48 12.24 5.94
CA GLY A 359 16.79 11.67 5.64
C GLY A 359 17.52 12.30 4.47
N PHE A 360 17.87 11.47 3.48
CA PHE A 360 18.67 11.79 2.29
C PHE A 360 17.92 12.64 1.24
N GLY A 361 16.68 13.04 1.53
CA GLY A 361 15.83 13.81 0.61
C GLY A 361 15.19 12.94 -0.47
N GLY A 362 14.37 13.57 -1.31
CA GLY A 362 13.72 12.96 -2.45
C GLY A 362 14.44 13.31 -3.75
N MET A 363 14.83 12.31 -4.51
CA MET A 363 15.46 12.49 -5.82
C MET A 363 14.38 12.50 -6.92
N THR A 364 14.62 13.22 -8.00
CA THR A 364 13.76 13.10 -9.19
C THR A 364 14.03 11.78 -9.92
N ILE A 365 15.29 11.52 -10.24
CA ILE A 365 15.76 10.29 -10.89
C ILE A 365 16.83 9.71 -9.99
N TYR A 366 16.61 8.48 -9.52
CA TYR A 366 17.56 7.77 -8.68
C TYR A 366 17.93 6.42 -9.30
N LEU A 367 19.22 6.32 -9.67
CA LEU A 367 19.86 5.10 -10.13
C LEU A 367 20.72 4.56 -8.97
N ASP A 368 20.18 3.61 -8.23
CA ASP A 368 20.72 3.16 -6.93
C ASP A 368 21.56 1.89 -7.09
N ASP A 369 22.75 1.81 -6.46
CA ASP A 369 23.63 0.62 -6.50
C ASP A 369 23.81 0.01 -7.91
N MET A 370 24.09 0.84 -8.93
CA MET A 370 24.18 0.45 -10.36
C MET A 370 25.52 -0.13 -10.80
#